data_AF-A0A7K2PF19-F1
#
_entry.id   AF-A0A7K2PF19-F1
#
_cell.length_a   1.000
_cell.length_b   1.000
_cell.length_c   1.000
_cell.angle_alpha   90.00
_cell.angle_beta   90.00
_cell.angle_gamma   90.00
#
_symmetry.space_group_name_H-M   'P 1'
#
loop_
_entity.id
_entity.type
_entity.pdbx_description
1 polymer ?
#
loop_
_entity_poly.entity_id
_entity_poly.type
_entity_poly.pdbx_seq_one_letter_code
_entity_poly.pdbx_strand_id
1 'polypeptide(L)' 'MTSSTETGSATGTPDKDYNLIWYVEACLSNALRLESYIQDAERGKDTEVADLFRKAQADSRKGAEIGKKLLRARLNGG' A
#
# COMPACT_ATOMS: atom_id res chain seq x y z
N MET A 1 3.37 6.24 19.94
CA MET A 1 2.20 5.38 19.72
C MET A 1 1.20 6.20 18.95
N THR A 2 0.97 5.89 17.68
CA THR A 2 -0.06 6.57 16.87
C THR A 2 -1.16 5.56 16.62
N SER A 3 -2.13 5.53 17.53
CA SER A 3 -3.32 4.69 17.38
C SER A 3 -4.14 5.22 16.21
N SER A 4 -4.12 4.50 15.10
CA SER A 4 -5.08 4.71 14.01
C SER A 4 -6.40 4.15 14.51
N THR A 5 -7.27 5.03 15.01
CA THR A 5 -8.60 4.67 15.51
C THR A 5 -9.42 4.13 14.34
N GLU A 6 -9.71 2.84 14.36
CA GLU A 6 -10.77 2.19 13.57
C GLU A 6 -12.10 2.91 13.87
N THR A 7 -12.57 3.76 12.96
CA THR A 7 -13.84 4.49 13.07
C THR A 7 -15.06 3.61 12.72
N GLY A 8 -14.85 2.37 12.28
CA GLY A 8 -15.91 1.47 11.80
C GLY A 8 -16.90 1.00 12.87
N SER A 9 -16.58 1.13 14.16
CA SER A 9 -17.41 0.62 15.26
C SER A 9 -18.37 1.65 15.87
N ALA A 10 -18.34 2.92 15.47
CA ALA A 10 -19.13 3.96 16.14
C ALA A 10 -20.60 4.04 15.71
N THR A 11 -20.96 3.59 14.50
CA THR A 11 -22.32 3.75 13.95
C THR A 11 -22.95 2.45 13.43
N GLY A 12 -22.24 1.32 13.48
CA GLY A 12 -22.75 0.02 12.99
C GLY A 12 -22.99 -0.04 11.47
N THR A 13 -22.66 1.02 10.72
CA THR A 13 -22.76 1.06 9.26
C THR A 13 -21.37 0.75 8.70
N PRO A 14 -21.20 -0.34 7.93
CA PRO A 14 -19.92 -0.65 7.28
C PRO A 14 -19.50 0.53 6.40
N ASP A 15 -18.23 0.93 6.47
CA ASP A 15 -17.68 1.89 5.51
C ASP A 15 -17.79 1.27 4.11
N LYS A 16 -18.75 1.78 3.33
CA LYS A 16 -19.03 1.34 1.95
C LYS A 16 -17.81 1.48 1.06
N ASP A 17 -16.93 2.44 1.35
CA ASP A 17 -15.75 2.74 0.58
C ASP A 17 -14.53 1.96 1.09
N TYR A 18 -14.62 1.37 2.29
CA TYR A 18 -13.48 0.90 3.09
C TYR A 18 -12.36 1.97 3.15
N ASN A 19 -11.29 1.73 3.89
CA ASN A 19 -10.17 2.67 3.87
C ASN A 19 -9.25 2.48 2.62
N LEU A 20 -9.84 2.51 1.42
CA LEU A 20 -9.13 2.33 0.15
C LEU A 20 -8.13 3.45 -0.15
N ILE A 21 -8.40 4.66 0.34
CA ILE A 21 -7.47 5.79 0.23
C ILE A 21 -6.18 5.45 0.98
N TRP A 22 -6.30 5.05 2.25
CA TRP A 22 -5.15 4.59 3.03
C TRP A 22 -4.44 3.41 2.37
N TYR A 23 -5.18 2.42 1.87
CA TYR A 23 -4.56 1.25 1.23
C TYR A 23 -3.70 1.64 0.02
N VAL A 24 -4.22 2.51 -0.86
CA VAL A 24 -3.49 3.01 -2.03
C VAL A 24 -2.28 3.82 -1.60
N GLU A 25 -2.44 4.73 -0.63
CA GLU A 25 -1.35 5.53 -0.07
C GLU A 25 -0.25 4.65 0.52
N ALA A 26 -0.61 3.65 1.31
CA ALA A 26 0.31 2.71 1.94
C ALA A 26 1.10 1.92 0.89
N CYS A 27 0.41 1.43 -0.16
CA CYS A 27 1.06 0.74 -1.27
C CYS A 27 2.07 1.63 -2.02
N LEU A 28 1.69 2.87 -2.35
CA LEU A 28 2.57 3.81 -3.07
C LEU A 28 3.77 4.22 -2.20
N SER A 29 3.52 4.52 -0.92
CA SER A 29 4.57 4.90 0.04
C SER A 29 5.56 3.75 0.26
N ASN A 30 5.05 2.51 0.35
CA ASN A 30 5.91 1.34 0.49
C ASN A 30 6.74 1.08 -0.78
N ALA A 31 6.14 1.20 -1.97
CA ALA A 31 6.86 1.03 -3.23
C ALA A 31 8.02 2.03 -3.37
N LEU A 32 7.81 3.28 -2.95
CA LEU A 32 8.86 4.30 -2.94
C LEU A 32 9.94 3.98 -1.89
N ARG A 33 9.56 3.61 -0.67
CA ARG A 33 10.51 3.26 0.40
C ARG A 33 11.40 2.08 0.02
N LEU A 34 10.83 1.05 -0.61
CA LEU A 34 11.56 -0.14 -1.02
C LEU A 34 12.65 0.18 -2.07
N GLU A 35 12.53 1.27 -2.84
CA GLU A 35 13.57 1.68 -3.78
C GLU A 35 14.89 1.98 -3.07
N SER A 36 14.87 2.70 -1.96
CA SER A 36 16.06 2.95 -1.14
C SER A 36 16.61 1.67 -0.52
N TYR A 37 15.75 0.78 -0.03
CA TYR A 37 16.19 -0.48 0.56
C TYR A 37 16.82 -1.43 -0.46
N ILE A 38 16.30 -1.47 -1.69
CA ILE A 38 16.91 -2.22 -2.80
C ILE A 38 18.31 -1.66 -3.10
N GLN A 39 18.44 -0.34 -3.23
CA GLN A 39 19.73 0.30 -3.49
C GLN A 39 20.75 0.01 -2.38
N ASP A 40 20.32 0.04 -1.12
CA ASP A 40 21.17 -0.26 0.03
C ASP A 40 21.63 -1.72 0.03
N ALA A 41 20.71 -2.66 -0.22
CA ALA A 41 21.02 -4.09 -0.32
C ALA A 41 21.98 -4.39 -1.48
N GLU A 42 21.80 -3.75 -2.64
CA GLU A 42 22.71 -3.87 -3.79
C GLU A 42 24.12 -3.36 -3.47
N ARG A 43 24.25 -2.22 -2.77
CA ARG A 43 25.57 -1.72 -2.31
C ARG A 43 26.20 -2.67 -1.29
N GLY A 44 25.40 -3.29 -0.44
CA GLY A 44 25.82 -4.33 0.50
C GLY A 44 26.12 -5.69 -0.14
N LYS A 45 25.86 -5.86 -1.44
CA LYS A 45 25.92 -7.14 -2.17
C LYS A 45 25.01 -8.23 -1.57
N ASP A 46 23.95 -7.82 -0.87
CA ASP A 46 22.94 -8.72 -0.32
C ASP A 46 21.85 -8.96 -1.37
N THR A 47 22.12 -9.92 -2.24
CA THR A 47 21.23 -10.26 -3.37
C THR A 47 19.89 -10.85 -2.92
N GLU A 48 19.86 -11.60 -1.82
CA GLU A 48 18.64 -12.23 -1.31
C GLU A 48 17.64 -11.17 -0.84
N VAL A 49 18.12 -10.19 -0.07
CA VAL A 49 17.27 -9.08 0.41
C VAL A 49 16.86 -8.15 -0.73
N ALA A 50 17.77 -7.88 -1.68
CA ALA A 50 17.44 -7.07 -2.86
C ALA A 50 16.30 -7.70 -3.70
N ASP A 51 16.36 -9.01 -3.93
CA ASP A 51 15.32 -9.72 -4.70
C ASP A 51 13.99 -9.78 -3.96
N LEU A 52 14.02 -9.99 -2.64
CA LEU A 52 12.83 -9.89 -1.78
C LEU A 52 12.15 -8.52 -1.92
N PHE A 53 12.93 -7.43 -1.80
CA PHE A 53 12.39 -6.08 -1.88
C PHE A 53 11.90 -5.72 -3.28
N ARG A 54 12.58 -6.18 -4.35
CA ARG A 54 12.09 -6.01 -5.72
C ARG A 54 10.73 -6.65 -5.93
N LYS A 55 10.53 -7.87 -5.41
CA LYS A 55 9.24 -8.56 -5.47
C LYS A 55 8.18 -7.80 -4.66
N ALA A 56 8.49 -7.41 -3.43
CA ALA A 56 7.58 -6.64 -2.59
C ALA A 56 7.21 -5.27 -3.21
N GLN A 57 8.15 -4.64 -3.92
CA GLN A 57 7.91 -3.37 -4.61
C GLN A 57 6.95 -3.56 -5.79
N ALA A 58 7.14 -4.63 -6.58
CA ALA A 58 6.23 -4.98 -7.67
C ALA A 58 4.81 -5.26 -7.16
N ASP A 59 4.69 -6.02 -6.07
CA ASP A 59 3.39 -6.30 -5.43
C ASP A 59 2.74 -5.03 -4.87
N SER A 60 3.52 -4.13 -4.27
CA SER A 60 3.02 -2.83 -3.78
C SER A 60 2.50 -1.96 -4.93
N ARG A 61 3.23 -1.87 -6.05
CA ARG A 61 2.77 -1.15 -7.25
C ARG A 61 1.48 -1.75 -7.80
N LYS A 62 1.41 -3.08 -7.89
CA LYS A 62 0.21 -3.79 -8.35
C LYS A 62 -0.99 -3.53 -7.44
N GLY A 63 -0.80 -3.59 -6.12
CA GLY A 63 -1.82 -3.27 -5.12
C GLY A 63 -2.35 -1.84 -5.28
N ALA A 64 -1.45 -0.87 -5.45
CA ALA A 64 -1.84 0.52 -5.69
C ALA A 64 -2.69 0.68 -6.97
N GLU A 65 -2.34 0.02 -8.07
CA GLU A 65 -3.12 0.10 -9.31
C GLU A 65 -4.52 -0.50 -9.18
N ILE A 66 -4.64 -1.66 -8.53
CA ILE A 66 -5.93 -2.31 -8.28
C ILE A 66 -6.78 -1.42 -7.35
N GLY A 67 -6.18 -0.93 -6.26
CA GLY A 67 -6.84 -0.04 -5.30
C GLY A 67 -7.35 1.25 -5.95
N LYS A 68 -6.55 1.90 -6.80
CA LYS A 68 -6.96 3.11 -7.54
C LYS A 68 -8.16 2.85 -8.45
N LYS A 69 -8.18 1.72 -9.17
CA LYS A 69 -9.30 1.36 -10.04
C LYS A 69 -10.58 1.17 -9.23
N LEU A 70 -10.50 0.46 -8.09
CA LEU A 70 -11.65 0.23 -7.21
C LEU A 70 -12.15 1.53 -6.57
N LEU A 71 -11.23 2.37 -6.07
CA LEU A 71 -11.57 3.67 -5.50
C LEU A 71 -12.28 4.56 -6.53
N ARG A 72 -11.77 4.61 -7.77
CA ARG A 72 -12.41 5.36 -8.87
C ARG A 72 -13.82 4.86 -9.17
N ALA A 73 -14.03 3.54 -9.21
CA ALA A 73 -15.36 2.97 -9.46
C ALA A 73 -16.37 3.40 -8.39
N ARG A 74 -15.95 3.42 -7.12
CA ARG A 74 -16.79 3.82 -5.98
C ARG A 74 -17.10 5.32 -5.96
N LEU A 75 -16.11 6.16 -6.26
CA LEU A 75 -16.30 7.61 -6.35
C LEU A 75 -17.25 8.01 -7.49
N ASN A 76 -17.33 7.21 -8.54
CA ASN A 76 -18.23 7.44 -9.67
C ASN A 76 -19.65 6.90 -9.46
N GLY A 77 -20.00 6.45 -8.25
CA GLY A 77 -21.37 6.09 -7.89
C GLY A 77 -21.70 4.60 -7.83
N GLY A 78 -20.76 3.71 -8.17
CA GLY A 78 -20.94 2.25 -8.05
C GLY A 78 -21.99 1.66 -8.99
#